data_AF-A0A965A702-F1
#
_entry.id   AF-A0A965A702-F1
#
_cell.length_a   1.000
_cell.length_b   1.000
_cell.length_c   1.000
_cell.angle_alpha   90.00
_cell.angle_beta   90.00
_cell.angle_gamma   90.00
#
_symmetry.space_group_name_H-M   'P 1'
#
loop_
_entity.id
_entity.type
_entity.pdbx_description
1 polymer ?
#
loop_
_entity_poly.entity_id
_entity_poly.type
_entity_poly.pdbx_seq_one_letter_code
_entity_poly.pdbx_strand_id
1 'polypeptide(L)'
;MNMSLEKVLENWEEYDNKKLKGVDARYFSCEETWEVTYLTEKIFKSYNGVTKLAIQQAIMACCKTVAAPRPRKEFVKCILQRLGLILS
;
A
#
# COMPACT_ATOMS: atom_id res chain seq x y z
N MET A 1 -7.77 18.02 -5.76
CA MET A 1 -8.29 17.32 -4.57
C MET A 1 -7.10 16.76 -3.82
N ASN A 2 -6.73 17.34 -2.66
CA ASN A 2 -5.75 16.73 -1.77
C ASN A 2 -6.45 15.62 -1.00
N MET A 3 -6.18 14.37 -1.36
CA MET A 3 -6.65 13.21 -0.62
C MET A 3 -5.46 12.66 0.17
N SER A 4 -5.61 12.60 1.49
CA SER A 4 -4.49 12.41 2.42
C SER A 4 -4.09 10.94 2.54
N LEU A 5 -2.80 10.72 2.80
CA LEU A 5 -2.19 9.44 3.18
C LEU A 5 -2.97 8.70 4.27
N GLU A 6 -3.59 9.44 5.18
CA GLU A 6 -4.36 8.94 6.32
C GLU A 6 -5.51 8.04 5.90
N LYS A 7 -6.25 8.40 4.84
CA LYS A 7 -7.39 7.61 4.34
C LYS A 7 -7.00 6.17 3.97
N VAL A 8 -5.78 5.98 3.46
CA VAL A 8 -5.28 4.63 3.14
C VAL A 8 -4.76 3.91 4.38
N LEU A 9 -4.30 4.64 5.39
CA LEU A 9 -3.78 4.08 6.63
C LEU A 9 -4.87 3.75 7.67
N GLU A 10 -6.11 4.18 7.44
CA GLU A 10 -7.27 3.83 8.26
C GLU A 10 -7.71 2.37 8.08
N ASN A 11 -8.26 1.78 9.15
CA ASN A 11 -8.96 0.47 9.14
C ASN A 11 -8.16 -0.68 8.51
N TRP A 12 -6.98 -0.99 9.07
CA TRP A 12 -6.13 -2.13 8.66
C TRP A 12 -6.42 -3.41 9.44
N GLU A 13 -7.43 -3.44 10.31
CA GLU A 13 -7.73 -4.60 11.16
C GLU A 13 -7.92 -5.90 10.37
N GLU A 14 -8.59 -5.84 9.21
CA GLU A 14 -8.73 -7.02 8.33
C GLU A 14 -7.37 -7.55 7.85
N TYR A 15 -6.44 -6.65 7.50
CA TYR A 15 -5.09 -7.01 7.10
C TYR A 15 -4.28 -7.55 8.29
N ASP A 16 -4.39 -6.89 9.44
CA ASP A 16 -3.68 -7.24 10.67
C ASP A 16 -4.12 -8.61 11.20
N ASN A 17 -5.42 -8.92 11.08
CA ASN A 17 -5.99 -10.22 11.45
C ASN A 17 -5.62 -11.34 10.47
N LYS A 18 -5.41 -11.01 9.19
CA LYS A 18 -5.04 -11.97 8.13
C LYS A 18 -3.54 -12.29 8.13
N LYS A 19 -2.70 -11.38 8.60
CA LYS A 19 -1.28 -11.65 8.87
C LYS A 19 -1.16 -12.85 9.82
N LEU A 20 -0.28 -13.80 9.49
CA LEU A 20 0.04 -14.92 10.36
C LEU A 20 0.54 -14.41 11.72
N LYS A 21 0.07 -15.04 12.81
CA LYS A 21 0.56 -14.75 14.18
C LYS A 21 2.08 -14.90 14.22
N GLY A 22 2.78 -13.83 14.60
CA GLY A 22 4.25 -13.78 14.65
C GLY A 22 4.92 -13.03 13.49
N VAL A 23 4.18 -12.66 12.44
CA VAL A 23 4.66 -11.75 11.40
C VAL A 23 4.22 -10.33 11.76
N ASP A 24 5.18 -9.40 11.86
CA ASP A 24 4.89 -8.02 12.26
C ASP A 24 4.04 -7.32 11.19
N ALA A 25 2.78 -7.07 11.53
CA ALA A 25 1.80 -6.46 10.65
C ALA A 25 2.21 -5.05 10.20
N ARG A 26 3.11 -4.37 10.92
CA ARG A 26 3.60 -3.02 10.57
C ARG A 26 4.42 -3.00 9.28
N TYR A 27 4.78 -4.16 8.73
CA TYR A 27 5.54 -4.28 7.49
C TYR A 27 4.72 -4.92 6.37
N PHE A 28 5.01 -4.48 5.15
CA PHE A 28 4.42 -4.98 3.92
C PHE A 28 5.38 -5.96 3.21
N SER A 29 4.84 -7.09 2.75
CA SER A 29 5.51 -8.08 1.93
C SER A 29 5.08 -7.96 0.48
N CYS A 30 6.05 -7.74 -0.38
CA CYS A 30 5.85 -7.73 -1.83
C CYS A 30 5.72 -9.14 -2.44
N GLU A 31 6.12 -10.16 -1.69
CA GLU A 31 6.13 -11.57 -2.12
C GLU A 31 4.80 -12.26 -1.82
N GLU A 32 4.00 -11.69 -0.93
CA GLU A 32 2.68 -12.19 -0.56
C GLU A 32 1.61 -11.63 -1.50
N THR A 33 1.15 -12.43 -2.45
CA THR A 33 0.14 -12.04 -3.46
C THR A 33 -1.14 -11.46 -2.82
N TRP A 34 -1.53 -11.96 -1.65
CA TRP A 34 -2.71 -11.48 -0.95
C TRP A 34 -2.53 -10.07 -0.37
N GLU A 35 -1.31 -9.71 0.07
CA GLU A 35 -1.00 -8.36 0.57
C GLU A 35 -1.04 -7.34 -0.58
N VAL A 36 -0.47 -7.71 -1.73
CA VAL A 36 -0.51 -6.90 -2.96
C VAL A 36 -1.95 -6.69 -3.42
N THR A 37 -2.76 -7.74 -3.42
CA THR A 37 -4.18 -7.67 -3.79
C THR A 37 -4.96 -6.79 -2.82
N TYR A 38 -4.78 -6.98 -1.51
CA TYR A 38 -5.43 -6.17 -0.48
C TYR A 38 -5.11 -4.68 -0.64
N LEU A 39 -3.83 -4.34 -0.77
CA LEU A 39 -3.41 -2.94 -0.90
C LEU A 39 -3.90 -2.31 -2.21
N THR A 40 -3.93 -3.10 -3.30
CA THR A 40 -4.49 -2.65 -4.59
C THR A 40 -5.97 -2.29 -4.44
N GLU A 41 -6.78 -3.18 -3.87
CA GLU A 41 -8.20 -2.93 -3.65
C GLU A 41 -8.43 -1.76 -2.70
N LYS A 42 -7.64 -1.65 -1.62
CA LYS A 42 -7.76 -0.57 -0.65
C LYS A 42 -7.50 0.79 -1.27
N ILE A 43 -6.44 0.94 -2.06
CA ILE A 43 -6.13 2.19 -2.77
C ILE A 43 -7.20 2.48 -3.83
N PHE A 44 -7.60 1.48 -4.62
CA PHE A 44 -8.62 1.62 -5.65
C PHE A 44 -9.96 2.11 -5.09
N LYS A 45 -10.40 1.57 -3.95
CA LYS A 45 -11.60 2.03 -3.24
C LYS A 45 -11.44 3.42 -2.63
N SER A 46 -10.21 3.80 -2.30
CA SER A 46 -9.92 5.09 -1.64
C SER A 46 -9.86 6.25 -2.63
N TYR A 47 -9.42 6.02 -3.87
CA TYR A 47 -9.17 7.04 -4.90
C TYR A 47 -9.90 6.74 -6.22
N ASN A 48 -10.82 7.64 -6.59
CA ASN A 48 -11.46 7.61 -7.89
C ASN A 48 -10.48 8.13 -8.96
N GLY A 49 -10.42 7.45 -10.11
CA GLY A 49 -9.60 7.89 -11.26
C GLY A 49 -8.23 7.22 -11.38
N VAL A 50 -7.87 6.30 -10.46
CA VAL A 50 -6.66 5.47 -10.59
C VAL A 50 -7.06 4.05 -10.97
N THR A 51 -6.38 3.45 -11.94
CA THR A 51 -6.66 2.07 -12.36
C THR A 51 -5.93 1.07 -11.45
N LYS A 52 -6.50 -0.13 -11.27
CA LYS A 52 -5.83 -1.21 -10.54
C LYS A 52 -4.46 -1.55 -11.12
N LEU A 53 -4.32 -1.49 -12.45
CA LEU A 53 -3.05 -1.72 -13.14
C LEU A 53 -1.99 -0.68 -12.74
N ALA A 54 -2.33 0.61 -12.71
CA ALA A 54 -1.42 1.66 -12.28
C ALA A 54 -0.99 1.48 -10.81
N ILE A 55 -1.92 1.08 -9.94
CA ILE A 55 -1.63 0.77 -8.53
C ILE A 55 -0.66 -0.40 -8.40
N GLN A 56 -0.89 -1.50 -9.13
CA GLN A 56 0.00 -2.66 -9.14
C GLN A 56 1.41 -2.31 -9.65
N GLN A 57 1.50 -1.51 -10.72
CA GLN A 57 2.78 -1.01 -11.23
C GLN A 57 3.52 -0.15 -10.18
N ALA A 58 2.79 0.73 -9.47
CA ALA A 58 3.36 1.53 -8.40
C ALA A 58 3.84 0.68 -7.21
N ILE A 59 3.07 -0.34 -6.81
CA ILE A 59 3.48 -1.32 -5.78
C ILE A 59 4.78 -2.01 -6.19
N MET A 60 4.84 -2.58 -7.40
CA MET A 60 6.05 -3.26 -7.89
C MET A 60 7.28 -2.34 -7.92
N ALA A 61 7.09 -1.08 -8.29
CA ALA A 61 8.17 -0.10 -8.26
C ALA A 61 8.62 0.21 -6.82
N CYS A 62 7.68 0.38 -5.89
CA CYS A 62 8.00 0.59 -4.48
C CYS A 62 8.64 -0.64 -3.81
N CYS A 63 8.32 -1.85 -4.25
CA CYS A 63 8.98 -3.08 -3.79
C CYS A 63 10.50 -3.08 -4.05
N LYS A 64 10.93 -2.40 -5.11
CA LYS A 64 12.34 -2.21 -5.48
C LYS A 64 12.97 -0.97 -4.84
N THR A 65 12.16 -0.03 -4.36
CA THR A 65 12.62 1.27 -3.83
C THR A 65 12.74 1.25 -2.31
N VAL A 66 11.76 0.67 -1.63
CA VAL A 66 11.73 0.56 -0.16
C VAL A 66 12.38 -0.74 0.23
N ALA A 67 13.50 -0.65 0.97
CA ALA A 67 14.23 -1.82 1.47
C ALA A 67 13.38 -2.62 2.45
N ALA A 68 13.60 -3.92 2.50
CA ALA A 68 13.01 -4.75 3.56
C ALA A 68 13.73 -4.48 4.90
N PRO A 69 13.03 -4.47 6.04
CA PRO A 69 11.59 -4.68 6.18
C PRO A 69 10.80 -3.40 5.82
N ARG A 70 9.81 -3.51 4.93
CA ARG A 70 9.15 -2.35 4.28
C ARG A 70 8.08 -1.76 5.20
N PRO A 71 8.33 -0.63 5.90
CA PRO A 71 7.37 -0.13 6.88
C PRO A 71 6.11 0.35 6.17
N ARG A 72 4.93 -0.07 6.63
CA ARG A 72 3.64 0.19 5.97
C ARG A 72 3.46 1.66 5.58
N LYS A 73 3.71 2.58 6.51
CA LYS A 73 3.54 4.03 6.29
C LYS A 73 4.43 4.53 5.16
N GLU A 74 5.71 4.16 5.17
CA GLU A 74 6.68 4.55 4.14
C GLU A 74 6.36 3.91 2.79
N PHE A 75 5.93 2.65 2.82
CA PHE A 75 5.57 1.91 1.62
C PHE A 75 4.34 2.50 0.93
N VAL A 76 3.28 2.78 1.70
CA VAL A 76 2.07 3.45 1.18
C VAL A 76 2.42 4.86 0.69
N LYS A 77 3.25 5.61 1.41
CA LYS A 77 3.73 6.93 0.95
C LYS A 77 4.41 6.83 -0.42
N CYS A 78 5.33 5.87 -0.61
CA CYS A 78 5.99 5.64 -1.89
C CYS A 78 4.97 5.40 -3.03
N ILE A 79 3.94 4.58 -2.78
CA ILE A 79 2.93 4.27 -3.79
C ILE A 79 2.14 5.51 -4.18
N LEU A 80 1.66 6.28 -3.20
CA LEU A 80 0.86 7.47 -3.46
C LEU A 80 1.66 8.56 -4.19
N GLN A 81 2.96 8.71 -3.89
CA GLN A 81 3.85 9.60 -4.63
C GLN A 81 3.98 9.19 -6.10
N ARG A 82 4.16 7.89 -6.37
CA ARG A 82 4.24 7.35 -7.75
C ARG A 82 2.95 7.50 -8.54
N LEU A 83 1.81 7.48 -7.85
CA LEU A 83 0.50 7.72 -8.46
C LEU A 83 0.17 9.22 -8.64
N GLY A 84 1.06 10.13 -8.21
CA GLY A 84 0.83 11.57 -8.27
C GLY A 84 -0.27 12.06 -7.33
N LEU A 85 -0.61 11.28 -6.29
CA LEU A 85 -1.70 11.57 -5.36
C LEU A 85 -1.25 12.44 -4.17
N ILE A 86 0.04 12.41 -3.86
CA ILE A 86 0.68 13.26 -2.85
C ILE A 86 2.04 13.75 -3.35
N LEU A 87 2.49 14.89 -2.85
CA LEU A 87 3.79 15.47 -3.19
C LEU A 87 4.94 14.75 -2.45
N SER A 88 6.13 14.82 -3.06
CA SER A 88 7.42 14.29 -2.57
C SER A 88 7.77 14.82 -1.18
#